data_AF-A0A4Q3Y4Q2-F1
#
_entry.id   AF-A0A4Q3Y4Q2-F1
#
_cell.length_a   1.000
_cell.length_b   1.000
_cell.length_c   1.000
_cell.angle_alpha   90.00
_cell.angle_beta   90.00
_cell.angle_gamma   90.00
#
_symmetry.space_group_name_H-M   'P 1'
#
loop_
_entity.id
_entity.type
_entity.pdbx_description
1 polymer ?
#
loop_
_entity_poly.entity_id
_entity_poly.type
_entity_poly.pdbx_seq_one_letter_code
_entity_poly.pdbx_strand_id
1 'polypeptide(L)'
;MSVELDKLERLERLHVSGGLDDAEFATEKQRLLNPGHVDPKLWSGPGWRSVGIFVGAIFGVGAITIAILLLMPPPARDVDAVTNAVDVAAAPPDATATHLSEPSSGAVHPSTASDGAAAEAVPAEETVGPKPVRGRCFLQVDGKSYIDGECDIVLEADGSFDIQDQFGSPTYFAKVLRDGAEAQGYWNQYPGATRAHTDLGTLKRDGACWANDKARICAWR
;
A
#
# COMPACT_ATOMS: atom_id res chain seq x y z
N MET A 1 7.08 8.00 -15.06
CA MET A 1 5.63 8.24 -15.26
C MET A 1 4.77 7.61 -14.15
N SER A 2 5.09 6.43 -13.60
CA SER A 2 4.25 5.81 -12.53
C SER A 2 4.21 6.56 -11.20
N VAL A 3 5.27 7.28 -10.82
CA VAL A 3 5.34 8.02 -9.54
C VAL A 3 4.42 9.25 -9.51
N GLU A 4 4.13 9.83 -10.68
CA GLU A 4 3.35 11.07 -10.80
C GLU A 4 1.84 10.78 -10.81
N LEU A 5 1.47 9.61 -11.35
CA LEU A 5 0.10 9.10 -11.31
C LEU A 5 -0.34 8.76 -9.88
N ASP A 6 0.53 8.15 -9.08
CA ASP A 6 0.27 7.81 -7.66
C ASP A 6 0.06 9.07 -6.80
N LYS A 7 0.76 10.17 -7.13
CA LYS A 7 0.58 11.45 -6.44
C LYS A 7 -0.77 12.10 -6.74
N LEU A 8 -1.27 11.99 -7.97
CA LEU A 8 -2.58 12.50 -8.36
C LEU A 8 -3.72 11.75 -7.64
N GLU A 9 -3.64 10.41 -7.58
CA GLU A 9 -4.64 9.59 -6.88
C GLU A 9 -4.67 9.86 -5.37
N ARG A 10 -3.51 10.13 -4.77
CA ARG A 10 -3.42 10.51 -3.35
C ARG A 10 -4.01 11.90 -3.09
N LEU A 11 -3.78 12.85 -3.99
CA LEU A 11 -4.33 14.20 -3.90
C LEU A 11 -5.87 14.20 -4.00
N GLU A 12 -6.43 13.40 -4.91
CA GLU A 12 -7.88 13.28 -5.07
C GLU A 12 -8.55 12.66 -3.84
N ARG A 13 -7.95 11.65 -3.22
CA ARG A 13 -8.45 11.10 -1.95
C ARG A 13 -8.45 12.12 -0.81
N LEU A 14 -7.42 12.95 -0.71
CA LEU A 14 -7.35 14.00 0.32
C LEU A 14 -8.48 15.01 0.17
N HIS A 15 -8.75 15.44 -1.06
CA HIS A 15 -9.84 16.38 -1.35
C HIS A 15 -11.22 15.78 -1.03
N VAL A 16 -11.49 14.55 -1.46
CA VAL A 16 -12.75 13.84 -1.15
C VAL A 16 -12.95 13.65 0.35
N SER A 17 -11.87 13.44 1.11
CA SER A 17 -11.93 13.31 2.58
C SER A 17 -12.09 14.65 3.33
N GLY A 18 -12.13 15.77 2.62
CA GLY A 18 -12.22 17.12 3.21
C GLY A 18 -10.92 17.61 3.87
N GLY A 19 -9.79 16.92 3.62
CA GLY A 19 -8.48 17.31 4.13
C GLY A 19 -7.80 18.41 3.31
N LEU A 20 -8.40 18.82 2.20
CA LEU A 20 -7.89 19.84 1.29
C LEU A 20 -9.07 20.63 0.71
N ASP A 21 -9.04 21.96 0.79
CA ASP A 21 -10.08 22.80 0.19
C ASP A 21 -9.97 22.84 -1.34
N ASP A 22 -11.02 23.33 -2.00
CA ASP A 22 -11.10 23.37 -3.48
C ASP A 22 -9.94 24.17 -4.12
N ALA A 23 -9.49 25.24 -3.47
CA ALA A 23 -8.47 26.14 -4.01
C ALA A 23 -7.07 25.54 -3.89
N GLU A 24 -6.79 24.88 -2.77
CA GLU A 24 -5.54 24.18 -2.52
C GLU A 24 -5.44 22.91 -3.40
N PHE A 25 -6.54 22.18 -3.57
CA PHE A 25 -6.61 21.05 -4.50
C PHE A 25 -6.32 21.46 -5.95
N ALA A 26 -6.96 22.52 -6.44
CA ALA A 26 -6.73 23.02 -7.79
C ALA A 26 -5.25 23.43 -8.03
N THR A 27 -4.65 24.09 -7.04
CA THR A 27 -3.26 24.55 -7.10
C THR A 27 -2.29 23.38 -7.16
N GLU A 28 -2.44 22.39 -6.27
CA GLU A 28 -1.51 21.27 -6.19
C GLU A 28 -1.69 20.29 -7.37
N LYS A 29 -2.93 20.09 -7.84
CA LYS A 29 -3.20 19.32 -9.05
C LYS A 29 -2.53 19.95 -10.28
N GLN A 30 -2.57 21.28 -10.39
CA GLN A 30 -1.93 21.99 -11.51
C GLN A 30 -0.41 21.93 -11.45
N ARG A 31 0.19 21.92 -10.25
CA ARG A 31 1.63 21.73 -10.05
C ARG A 31 2.11 20.35 -10.48
N LEU A 32 1.33 19.30 -10.17
CA LEU A 32 1.64 17.92 -10.57
C LEU A 32 1.48 17.69 -12.07
N LEU A 33 0.54 18.36 -12.72
CA LEU A 33 0.35 18.24 -14.18
C LEU A 33 1.37 19.05 -14.99
N ASN A 34 1.99 20.07 -14.38
CA ASN A 34 2.98 20.91 -15.05
C ASN A 34 4.18 21.19 -14.12
N PRO A 35 5.12 20.23 -13.97
CA PRO A 35 6.26 20.35 -13.06
C PRO A 35 7.25 21.48 -13.43
N GLY A 36 7.06 22.16 -14.56
CA GLY A 36 7.82 23.35 -14.97
C GLY A 36 7.15 24.69 -14.66
N HIS A 37 5.94 24.71 -14.09
CA HIS A 37 5.24 25.95 -13.77
C HIS A 37 5.80 26.58 -12.48
N VAL A 38 6.79 27.44 -12.63
CA VAL A 38 7.29 28.31 -11.56
C VAL A 38 6.26 29.41 -11.27
N ASP A 39 5.77 29.48 -10.04
CA ASP A 39 4.83 30.53 -9.62
C ASP A 39 5.51 31.91 -9.77
N PRO A 40 5.01 32.79 -10.65
CA PRO A 40 5.62 34.10 -10.89
C PRO A 40 5.59 35.01 -9.65
N LYS A 41 4.77 34.71 -8.63
CA LYS A 41 4.73 35.49 -7.38
C LYS A 41 5.96 35.29 -6.49
N LEU A 42 6.69 34.19 -6.65
CA LEU A 42 7.95 33.98 -5.92
C LEU A 42 9.08 34.89 -6.40
N TRP A 43 8.93 35.56 -7.54
CA TRP A 43 9.97 36.42 -8.11
C TRP A 43 9.79 37.92 -7.88
N SER A 44 8.66 38.36 -7.31
CA SER A 44 8.37 39.78 -7.04
C SER A 44 8.83 40.29 -5.67
N GLY A 45 9.79 39.61 -5.03
CA GLY A 45 10.46 40.10 -3.82
C GLY A 45 11.51 41.18 -4.14
N PRO A 46 11.62 42.27 -3.38
CA PRO A 46 12.45 43.45 -3.72
C PRO A 46 13.99 43.26 -3.68
N GLY A 47 14.50 42.03 -3.78
CA GLY A 47 15.93 41.72 -3.57
C GLY A 47 16.73 41.18 -4.77
N TRP A 48 16.13 40.94 -5.93
CA TRP A 48 16.74 40.09 -6.98
C TRP A 48 17.23 40.80 -8.25
N ARG A 49 17.76 42.02 -8.14
CA ARG A 49 18.32 42.75 -9.30
C ARG A 49 19.80 42.47 -9.61
N SER A 50 20.48 41.61 -8.85
CA SER A 50 21.96 41.53 -8.93
C SER A 50 22.56 40.20 -9.41
N VAL A 51 21.78 39.21 -9.84
CA VAL A 51 22.31 37.90 -10.30
C VAL A 51 21.96 37.66 -11.78
N GLY A 52 22.23 38.66 -12.63
CA GLY A 52 21.95 38.62 -14.07
C GLY A 52 23.22 38.61 -14.94
N ILE A 53 24.38 38.26 -14.40
CA ILE A 53 25.65 38.25 -15.13
C ILE A 53 26.48 37.10 -14.56
N PHE A 54 26.47 35.90 -15.18
CA PHE A 54 27.63 34.96 -15.17
C PHE A 54 27.41 33.63 -15.93
N VAL A 55 26.24 33.32 -16.50
CA VAL A 55 26.03 32.06 -17.26
C VAL A 55 26.04 32.30 -18.78
N GLY A 56 27.10 32.92 -19.29
CA GLY A 56 27.24 33.28 -20.71
C GLY A 56 28.42 32.65 -21.46
N ALA A 57 29.17 31.71 -20.87
CA ALA A 57 30.48 31.34 -21.41
C ALA A 57 30.83 29.83 -21.44
N ILE A 58 29.86 28.91 -21.40
CA ILE A 58 30.16 27.45 -21.50
C ILE A 58 29.17 26.72 -22.43
N PHE A 59 28.86 27.28 -23.60
CA PHE A 59 28.12 26.56 -24.66
C PHE A 59 28.81 26.73 -26.02
N GLY A 60 30.06 26.25 -26.13
CA GLY A 60 30.90 26.46 -27.31
C GLY A 60 31.41 25.24 -28.08
N VAL A 61 31.30 24.00 -27.59
CA VAL A 61 32.02 22.87 -28.26
C VAL A 61 31.25 21.54 -28.36
N GLY A 62 29.99 21.45 -27.94
CA GLY A 62 29.28 20.15 -27.82
C GLY A 62 28.36 19.72 -28.97
N ALA A 63 28.29 20.45 -30.10
CA ALA A 63 27.23 20.26 -31.11
C ALA A 63 27.60 19.41 -32.34
N ILE A 64 28.77 18.74 -32.37
CA ILE A 64 29.28 18.05 -33.59
C ILE A 64 29.43 16.52 -33.41
N THR A 65 28.67 15.90 -32.49
CA THR A 65 28.69 14.41 -32.33
C THR A 65 27.29 13.79 -32.13
N ILE A 66 26.23 14.43 -32.63
CA ILE A 66 24.87 13.84 -32.65
C ILE A 66 24.30 13.88 -34.08
N ALA A 67 25.06 13.35 -35.04
CA ALA A 67 24.59 13.19 -36.42
C ALA A 67 24.90 11.82 -37.04
N ILE A 68 25.42 10.85 -36.27
CA ILE A 68 25.86 9.54 -36.78
C ILE A 68 25.04 8.36 -36.20
N LEU A 69 23.97 8.62 -35.44
CA LEU A 69 23.13 7.57 -34.84
C LEU A 69 21.73 7.41 -35.48
N LEU A 70 21.47 8.03 -36.65
CA LEU A 70 20.20 7.91 -37.38
C LEU A 70 20.28 7.10 -38.69
N LEU A 71 21.40 6.43 -38.96
CA LEU A 71 21.60 5.60 -40.18
C LEU A 71 21.67 4.09 -39.91
N MET A 72 21.23 3.62 -38.74
CA MET A 72 21.08 2.19 -38.49
C MET A 72 19.63 1.77 -38.69
N PRO A 73 19.32 0.88 -39.66
CA PRO A 73 17.99 0.30 -39.78
C PRO A 73 17.69 -0.57 -38.55
N PRO A 74 16.44 -0.55 -38.02
CA PRO A 74 16.07 -1.38 -36.88
C PRO A 74 16.15 -2.87 -37.23
N PRO A 75 16.58 -3.75 -36.31
CA PRO A 75 16.52 -5.19 -36.53
C PRO A 75 15.06 -5.64 -36.67
N ALA A 76 14.80 -6.45 -37.70
CA ALA A 76 13.53 -7.10 -37.92
C ALA A 76 13.13 -7.88 -36.65
N ARG A 77 11.97 -7.57 -36.09
CA ARG A 77 11.36 -8.40 -35.05
C ARG A 77 10.59 -9.50 -35.76
N ASP A 78 11.11 -10.72 -35.71
CA ASP A 78 10.33 -11.93 -35.94
C ASP A 78 9.26 -12.02 -34.85
N VAL A 79 8.01 -11.77 -35.25
CA VAL A 79 6.82 -12.06 -34.47
C VAL A 79 6.40 -13.48 -34.82
N ASP A 80 6.95 -14.45 -34.09
CA ASP A 80 6.39 -15.79 -34.08
C ASP A 80 5.02 -15.76 -33.41
N ALA A 81 3.99 -15.95 -34.23
CA ALA A 81 2.62 -16.16 -33.85
C ALA A 81 2.50 -17.50 -33.10
N VAL A 82 2.47 -17.46 -31.77
CA VAL A 82 1.99 -18.59 -30.97
C VAL A 82 0.46 -18.48 -30.88
N THR A 83 -0.20 -19.06 -31.86
CA THR A 83 -1.60 -19.47 -31.78
C THR A 83 -1.71 -20.65 -30.83
N ASN A 84 -2.13 -20.42 -29.59
CA ASN A 84 -2.69 -21.48 -28.74
C ASN A 84 -4.20 -21.31 -28.70
N ALA A 85 -4.86 -22.04 -29.59
CA ALA A 85 -6.26 -22.40 -29.44
C ALA A 85 -6.35 -23.45 -28.33
N VAL A 86 -7.05 -23.12 -27.25
CA VAL A 86 -7.62 -24.13 -26.35
C VAL A 86 -9.11 -23.83 -26.27
N ASP A 87 -9.85 -24.49 -27.16
CA ASP A 87 -11.26 -24.80 -26.98
C ASP A 87 -11.38 -25.83 -25.85
N VAL A 88 -11.99 -25.47 -24.71
CA VAL A 88 -12.73 -26.43 -23.88
C VAL A 88 -13.99 -25.76 -23.31
N ALA A 89 -15.10 -26.14 -23.91
CA ALA A 89 -16.41 -26.44 -23.33
C ALA A 89 -17.16 -25.37 -22.50
N ALA A 90 -18.20 -24.86 -23.15
CA ALA A 90 -19.40 -24.34 -22.50
C ALA A 90 -20.17 -25.46 -21.76
N ALA A 91 -20.74 -25.12 -20.60
CA ALA A 91 -21.94 -25.74 -20.03
C ALA A 91 -22.73 -24.69 -19.20
N PRO A 92 -24.07 -24.83 -19.09
CA PRO A 92 -25.04 -23.74 -18.88
C PRO A 92 -25.40 -23.42 -17.40
N PRO A 93 -26.25 -22.41 -17.12
CA PRO A 93 -26.47 -21.85 -15.79
C PRO A 93 -27.61 -22.57 -15.05
N ASP A 94 -27.38 -22.88 -13.76
CA ASP A 94 -28.47 -23.20 -12.84
C ASP A 94 -28.58 -22.13 -11.76
N ALA A 95 -29.60 -21.31 -11.95
CA ALA A 95 -30.21 -20.50 -10.92
C ALA A 95 -31.13 -21.40 -10.10
N THR A 96 -30.97 -21.44 -8.78
CA THR A 96 -32.10 -21.66 -7.88
C THR A 96 -31.80 -21.03 -6.53
N ALA A 97 -32.21 -19.76 -6.42
CA ALA A 97 -32.44 -19.11 -5.14
C ALA A 97 -33.56 -19.87 -4.42
N THR A 98 -33.26 -20.41 -3.24
CA THR A 98 -34.30 -20.78 -2.26
C THR A 98 -34.14 -19.86 -1.06
N HIS A 99 -35.03 -18.89 -1.02
CA HIS A 99 -35.27 -17.93 0.04
C HIS A 99 -36.22 -18.56 1.05
N LEU A 100 -35.76 -18.89 2.26
CA LEU A 100 -36.63 -19.27 3.37
C LEU A 100 -36.04 -18.80 4.71
N SER A 101 -36.57 -17.65 5.15
CA SER A 101 -37.09 -17.38 6.50
C SER A 101 -36.15 -17.32 7.71
N GLU A 102 -36.07 -16.11 8.26
CA GLU A 102 -35.84 -15.81 9.69
C GLU A 102 -36.75 -16.65 10.61
N PRO A 103 -36.23 -16.97 11.81
CA PRO A 103 -37.02 -16.70 13.00
C PRO A 103 -36.29 -15.79 14.00
N SER A 104 -36.96 -14.68 14.29
CA SER A 104 -36.88 -13.91 15.52
C SER A 104 -37.01 -14.81 16.75
N SER A 105 -36.01 -14.73 17.65
CA SER A 105 -36.12 -15.09 19.07
C SER A 105 -34.97 -14.35 19.77
N GLY A 106 -35.20 -13.24 20.48
CA GLY A 106 -36.05 -13.18 21.64
C GLY A 106 -35.34 -13.79 22.85
N ALA A 107 -34.15 -13.31 23.19
CA ALA A 107 -33.46 -13.64 24.44
C ALA A 107 -33.19 -12.36 25.24
N VAL A 108 -34.07 -12.15 26.21
CA VAL A 108 -33.97 -11.17 27.29
C VAL A 108 -32.71 -11.51 28.10
N HIS A 109 -31.69 -10.65 28.06
CA HIS A 109 -30.60 -10.70 29.03
C HIS A 109 -31.04 -9.95 30.30
N PRO A 110 -31.06 -10.61 31.48
CA PRO A 110 -31.33 -9.93 32.74
C PRO A 110 -30.15 -9.01 33.10
N SER A 111 -30.48 -7.74 33.37
CA SER A 111 -29.61 -6.80 34.08
C SER A 111 -29.44 -7.28 35.51
N THR A 112 -28.32 -7.92 35.82
CA THR A 112 -27.87 -8.11 37.21
C THR A 112 -26.89 -7.02 37.59
N ALA A 113 -27.41 -6.12 38.43
CA ALA A 113 -26.79 -5.48 39.57
C ALA A 113 -25.29 -5.16 39.51
N SER A 114 -25.02 -3.86 39.54
CA SER A 114 -23.76 -3.29 40.00
C SER A 114 -23.53 -3.65 41.46
N ASP A 115 -22.42 -4.30 41.76
CA ASP A 115 -21.82 -4.26 43.08
C ASP A 115 -20.41 -3.67 42.93
N GLY A 116 -20.27 -2.46 43.47
CA GLY A 116 -19.00 -1.75 43.55
C GLY A 116 -18.09 -2.46 44.52
N ALA A 117 -17.15 -3.25 43.99
CA ALA A 117 -15.93 -3.58 44.69
C ALA A 117 -14.86 -2.61 44.18
N ALA A 118 -14.40 -1.75 45.08
CA ALA A 118 -13.27 -0.87 44.86
C ALA A 118 -12.06 -1.72 44.45
N ALA A 119 -11.74 -1.73 43.15
CA ALA A 119 -10.51 -2.29 42.65
C ALA A 119 -9.39 -1.40 43.18
N GLU A 120 -8.54 -1.99 44.02
CA GLU A 120 -7.23 -1.43 44.36
C GLU A 120 -6.54 -1.03 43.06
N ALA A 121 -6.05 0.21 43.02
CA ALA A 121 -5.34 0.74 41.88
C ALA A 121 -4.06 -0.08 41.67
N VAL A 122 -4.14 -1.06 40.76
CA VAL A 122 -2.96 -1.74 40.25
C VAL A 122 -2.14 -0.66 39.54
N PRO A 123 -0.85 -0.46 39.91
CA PRO A 123 0.00 0.47 39.20
C PRO A 123 0.03 0.07 37.72
N ALA A 124 -0.25 1.04 36.85
CA ALA A 124 -0.20 0.84 35.42
C ALA A 124 1.20 0.35 35.04
N GLU A 125 1.33 -0.95 34.77
CA GLU A 125 2.51 -1.47 34.09
C GLU A 125 2.54 -0.82 32.70
N GLU A 126 3.55 0.01 32.49
CA GLU A 126 3.86 0.54 31.17
C GLU A 126 4.25 -0.66 30.30
N THR A 127 3.29 -1.17 29.51
CA THR A 127 3.52 -2.30 28.61
C THR A 127 4.54 -1.86 27.57
N VAL A 128 5.81 -2.19 27.80
CA VAL A 128 6.86 -2.05 26.78
C VAL A 128 6.49 -3.03 25.67
N GLY A 129 5.87 -2.50 24.62
CA GLY A 129 5.43 -3.29 23.48
C GLY A 129 6.60 -4.05 22.84
N PRO A 130 6.31 -5.13 22.11
CA PRO A 130 7.34 -5.93 21.44
C PRO A 130 8.18 -5.05 20.50
N LYS A 131 9.51 -5.13 20.65
CA LYS A 131 10.45 -4.38 19.81
C LYS A 131 10.52 -5.01 18.41
N PRO A 132 10.45 -4.22 17.33
CA PRO A 132 10.64 -4.73 15.98
C PRO A 132 12.05 -5.29 15.76
N VAL A 133 12.15 -6.39 15.02
CA VAL A 133 13.41 -7.00 14.57
C VAL A 133 13.52 -6.94 13.05
N ARG A 134 14.73 -6.75 12.54
CA ARG A 134 14.99 -6.75 11.10
C ARG A 134 14.99 -8.18 10.55
N GLY A 135 14.46 -8.33 9.34
CA GLY A 135 14.43 -9.61 8.63
C GLY A 135 14.12 -9.41 7.15
N ARG A 136 13.67 -10.49 6.50
CA ARG A 136 13.05 -10.43 5.17
C ARG A 136 11.58 -10.81 5.27
N CYS A 137 10.75 -10.16 4.47
CA CYS A 137 9.32 -10.40 4.42
C CYS A 137 8.85 -10.56 2.98
N PHE A 138 7.72 -11.26 2.86
CA PHE A 138 6.95 -11.31 1.62
C PHE A 138 5.47 -11.12 1.93
N LEU A 139 4.83 -10.21 1.21
CA LEU A 139 3.38 -10.02 1.25
C LEU A 139 2.85 -10.07 -0.19
N GLN A 140 2.01 -11.06 -0.46
CA GLN A 140 1.23 -11.14 -1.69
C GLN A 140 -0.25 -11.22 -1.35
N VAL A 141 -1.06 -10.47 -2.10
CA VAL A 141 -2.53 -10.49 -2.03
C VAL A 141 -3.06 -10.48 -3.45
N ASP A 142 -3.99 -11.39 -3.76
CA ASP A 142 -4.60 -11.55 -5.09
C ASP A 142 -3.55 -11.65 -6.22
N GLY A 143 -2.47 -12.40 -5.96
CA GLY A 143 -1.36 -12.60 -6.90
C GLY A 143 -0.37 -11.44 -7.02
N LYS A 144 -0.67 -10.26 -6.46
CA LYS A 144 0.22 -9.09 -6.50
C LYS A 144 1.11 -9.02 -5.26
N SER A 145 2.41 -8.81 -5.47
CA SER A 145 3.38 -8.56 -4.38
C SER A 145 3.34 -7.09 -3.93
N TYR A 146 3.36 -6.89 -2.62
CA TYR A 146 3.32 -5.58 -1.95
C TYR A 146 4.53 -5.34 -1.05
N ILE A 147 5.09 -6.41 -0.49
CA ILE A 147 6.35 -6.40 0.26
C ILE A 147 7.19 -7.56 -0.27
N ASP A 148 8.42 -7.30 -0.65
CA ASP A 148 9.37 -8.32 -1.07
C ASP A 148 10.80 -7.82 -0.79
N GLY A 149 11.39 -8.26 0.32
CA GLY A 149 12.73 -7.85 0.70
C GLY A 149 12.88 -7.58 2.19
N GLU A 150 13.79 -6.68 2.54
CA GLU A 150 14.04 -6.29 3.93
C GLU A 150 12.81 -5.62 4.55
N CYS A 151 12.56 -5.93 5.81
CA CYS A 151 11.38 -5.46 6.54
C CYS A 151 11.66 -5.44 8.05
N ASP A 152 10.74 -4.82 8.78
CA ASP A 152 10.62 -4.96 10.22
C ASP A 152 9.55 -5.99 10.56
N ILE A 153 9.87 -6.88 11.50
CA ILE A 153 8.98 -7.94 12.01
C ILE A 153 8.74 -7.65 13.50
N VAL A 154 7.48 -7.57 13.91
CA VAL A 154 7.10 -7.49 15.32
C VAL A 154 6.54 -8.84 15.72
N LEU A 155 7.22 -9.54 16.63
CA LEU A 155 6.80 -10.87 17.11
C LEU A 155 6.10 -10.73 18.45
N GLU A 156 4.92 -11.33 18.57
CA GLU A 156 4.18 -11.45 19.81
C GLU A 156 4.48 -12.79 20.51
N ALA A 157 4.13 -12.89 21.79
CA ALA A 157 4.47 -14.05 22.64
C ALA A 157 3.75 -15.34 22.24
N ASP A 158 2.55 -15.23 21.66
CA ASP A 158 1.75 -16.32 21.09
C ASP A 158 2.23 -16.76 19.68
N GLY A 159 3.23 -16.05 19.13
CA GLY A 159 3.75 -16.24 17.78
C GLY A 159 2.94 -15.53 16.71
N SER A 160 1.94 -14.73 17.06
CA SER A 160 1.36 -13.71 16.18
C SER A 160 2.46 -12.72 15.78
N PHE A 161 2.31 -12.11 14.61
CA PHE A 161 3.32 -11.16 14.16
C PHE A 161 2.80 -10.14 13.15
N ASP A 162 3.49 -9.01 13.11
CA ASP A 162 3.31 -7.97 12.11
C ASP A 162 4.55 -7.87 11.22
N ILE A 163 4.35 -7.59 9.93
CA ILE A 163 5.41 -7.25 8.98
C ILE A 163 5.20 -5.86 8.42
N GLN A 164 6.28 -5.10 8.24
CA GLN A 164 6.27 -3.72 7.74
C GLN A 164 7.43 -3.51 6.77
N ASP A 165 7.16 -2.93 5.60
CA ASP A 165 8.19 -2.64 4.59
C ASP A 165 9.26 -1.64 5.07
N GLN A 166 8.91 -0.73 5.98
CA GLN A 166 9.84 0.23 6.58
C GLN A 166 9.40 0.65 7.99
N PHE A 167 10.37 1.04 8.82
CA PHE A 167 10.12 1.50 10.19
C PHE A 167 9.42 2.85 10.25
N GLY A 168 8.46 2.98 11.15
CA GLY A 168 7.85 4.26 11.56
C GLY A 168 6.80 4.82 10.60
N SER A 169 6.93 4.61 9.29
CA SER A 169 5.92 5.05 8.31
C SER A 169 5.78 4.03 7.17
N PRO A 170 5.29 2.81 7.45
CA PRO A 170 5.19 1.76 6.44
C PRO A 170 4.26 2.15 5.30
N THR A 171 4.63 1.79 4.05
CA THR A 171 3.71 1.91 2.92
C THR A 171 2.71 0.76 2.98
N TYR A 172 3.22 -0.46 3.20
CA TYR A 172 2.41 -1.66 3.40
C TYR A 172 2.79 -2.37 4.69
N PHE A 173 1.77 -2.93 5.34
CA PHE A 173 1.96 -3.82 6.47
C PHE A 173 0.84 -4.84 6.56
N ALA A 174 1.17 -5.98 7.16
CA ALA A 174 0.22 -7.06 7.40
C ALA A 174 0.41 -7.63 8.81
N LYS A 175 -0.68 -8.17 9.35
CA LYS A 175 -0.76 -8.83 10.66
C LYS A 175 -1.18 -10.27 10.47
N VAL A 176 -0.59 -11.16 11.25
CA VAL A 176 -0.99 -12.57 11.38
C VAL A 176 -1.32 -12.81 12.84
N LEU A 177 -2.60 -13.04 13.12
CA LEU A 177 -3.09 -13.34 14.46
C LEU A 177 -3.28 -14.85 14.57
N ARG A 178 -2.43 -15.53 15.34
CA ARG A 178 -2.46 -16.98 15.45
C ARG A 178 -3.60 -17.46 16.35
N ASP A 179 -4.25 -18.53 15.91
CA ASP A 179 -5.21 -19.30 16.71
C ASP A 179 -4.90 -20.79 16.54
N GLY A 180 -4.05 -21.30 17.44
CA GLY A 180 -3.56 -22.67 17.41
C GLY A 180 -2.77 -23.00 16.14
N ALA A 181 -3.37 -23.83 15.28
CA ALA A 181 -2.78 -24.31 14.03
C ALA A 181 -3.10 -23.40 12.82
N GLU A 182 -4.07 -22.50 12.97
CA GLU A 182 -4.50 -21.55 11.95
C GLU A 182 -4.11 -20.13 12.39
N ALA A 183 -4.33 -19.16 11.50
CA ALA A 183 -4.18 -17.76 11.82
C ALA A 183 -5.15 -16.91 11.00
N GLN A 184 -5.56 -15.75 11.52
CA GLN A 184 -6.29 -14.76 10.77
C GLN A 184 -5.33 -13.70 10.22
N GLY A 185 -5.42 -13.42 8.91
CA GLY A 185 -4.60 -12.41 8.26
C GLY A 185 -5.32 -11.08 8.08
N TYR A 186 -4.60 -9.97 8.29
CA TYR A 186 -5.09 -8.62 7.99
C TYR A 186 -4.01 -7.79 7.31
N TRP A 187 -4.39 -6.82 6.49
CA TRP A 187 -3.45 -5.86 5.90
C TRP A 187 -4.08 -4.49 5.68
N ASN A 188 -3.24 -3.51 5.34
CA ASN A 188 -3.66 -2.12 5.21
C ASN A 188 -4.32 -1.76 3.87
N GLN A 189 -4.18 -2.62 2.84
CA GLN A 189 -4.71 -2.51 1.47
C GLN A 189 -4.19 -1.32 0.66
N TYR A 190 -4.26 -0.12 1.22
CA TYR A 190 -3.85 1.12 0.60
C TYR A 190 -2.48 1.57 1.12
N PRO A 191 -1.62 2.11 0.24
CA PRO A 191 -0.32 2.61 0.63
C PRO A 191 -0.44 3.72 1.68
N GLY A 192 0.29 3.57 2.80
CA GLY A 192 0.33 4.53 3.90
C GLY A 192 -0.92 4.57 4.80
N ALA A 193 -1.89 3.69 4.61
CA ALA A 193 -2.99 3.53 5.57
C ALA A 193 -2.43 3.09 6.92
N THR A 194 -2.95 3.64 8.02
CA THR A 194 -2.40 3.47 9.39
C THR A 194 -2.97 2.26 10.13
N ARG A 195 -3.89 1.49 9.52
CA ARG A 195 -4.56 0.34 10.15
C ARG A 195 -4.69 -0.83 9.17
N ALA A 196 -4.41 -2.04 9.65
CA ALA A 196 -4.67 -3.29 8.94
C ALA A 196 -6.14 -3.70 9.13
N HIS A 197 -7.03 -3.10 8.36
CA HIS A 197 -8.48 -3.30 8.47
C HIS A 197 -9.03 -4.28 7.43
N THR A 198 -8.25 -4.61 6.41
CA THR A 198 -8.70 -5.49 5.33
C THR A 198 -8.39 -6.93 5.67
N ASP A 199 -9.43 -7.76 5.69
CA ASP A 199 -9.34 -9.18 6.00
C ASP A 199 -8.73 -9.98 4.83
N LEU A 200 -7.77 -10.86 5.14
CA LEU A 200 -7.14 -11.81 4.22
C LEU A 200 -7.68 -13.24 4.38
N GLY A 201 -8.56 -13.46 5.35
CA GLY A 201 -9.15 -14.75 5.69
C GLY A 201 -8.26 -15.59 6.60
N THR A 202 -8.72 -16.81 6.84
CA THR A 202 -7.98 -17.83 7.58
C THR A 202 -6.79 -18.31 6.74
N LEU A 203 -5.62 -18.34 7.38
CA LEU A 203 -4.34 -18.73 6.82
C LEU A 203 -3.86 -20.01 7.47
N LYS A 204 -3.15 -20.82 6.69
CA LYS A 204 -2.47 -22.03 7.16
C LYS A 204 -0.98 -21.85 7.09
N ARG A 205 -0.28 -22.48 8.04
CA ARG A 205 1.17 -22.43 8.11
C ARG A 205 1.80 -23.22 6.97
N ASP A 206 2.71 -22.59 6.24
CA ASP A 206 3.52 -23.15 5.16
C ASP A 206 4.98 -22.71 5.35
N GLY A 207 5.74 -23.48 6.12
CA GLY A 207 7.12 -23.15 6.50
C GLY A 207 7.21 -21.85 7.32
N ALA A 208 7.87 -20.83 6.74
CA ALA A 208 7.99 -19.49 7.32
C ALA A 208 6.82 -18.56 6.94
N CYS A 209 5.85 -19.07 6.19
CA CYS A 209 4.71 -18.33 5.68
C CYS A 209 3.40 -18.77 6.33
N TRP A 210 2.42 -17.88 6.26
CA TRP A 210 1.01 -18.14 6.47
C TRP A 210 0.28 -17.79 5.17
N ALA A 211 -0.46 -18.75 4.62
CA ALA A 211 -1.02 -18.63 3.29
C ALA A 211 -2.40 -19.27 3.13
N ASN A 212 -3.13 -18.78 2.13
CA ASN A 212 -4.33 -19.36 1.54
C ASN A 212 -4.36 -19.01 0.04
N ASP A 213 -5.49 -19.24 -0.64
CA ASP A 213 -5.62 -18.96 -2.08
C ASP A 213 -5.55 -17.46 -2.42
N LYS A 214 -5.89 -16.60 -1.46
CA LYS A 214 -5.92 -15.14 -1.60
C LYS A 214 -4.58 -14.49 -1.28
N ALA A 215 -3.90 -14.96 -0.25
CA ALA A 215 -2.79 -14.25 0.37
C ALA A 215 -1.66 -15.16 0.83
N ARG A 216 -0.45 -14.61 0.83
CA ARG A 216 0.75 -15.21 1.40
C ARG A 216 1.53 -14.16 2.18
N ILE A 217 1.76 -14.42 3.45
CA ILE A 217 2.54 -13.57 4.37
C ILE A 217 3.71 -14.39 4.90
N CYS A 218 4.93 -13.96 4.65
CA CYS A 218 6.14 -14.64 5.13
C CYS A 218 7.00 -13.71 5.96
N ALA A 219 7.65 -14.27 6.98
CA ALA A 219 8.60 -13.57 7.83
C ALA A 219 9.82 -14.47 8.09
N TRP A 220 10.99 -14.01 7.65
CA TRP A 220 12.28 -14.67 7.89
C TRP A 220 13.15 -13.75 8.74
N ARG A 221 13.61 -14.26 9.87
CA ARG A 221 14.54 -13.58 10.77
C ARG A 221 15.94 -14.15 10.63
#